data_AF-A0A3E1QEW8-F1
#
_entry.id   AF-A0A3E1QEW8-F1
#
_cell.length_a   1.000
_cell.length_b   1.000
_cell.length_c   1.000
_cell.angle_alpha   90.00
_cell.angle_beta   90.00
_cell.angle_gamma   90.00
#
_symmetry.space_group_name_H-M   'P 1'
#
loop_
_entity.id
_entity.type
_entity.pdbx_description
1 polymer ?
#
loop_
_entity_poly.entity_id
_entity_poly.type
_entity_poly.pdbx_seq_one_letter_code
_entity_poly.pdbx_strand_id
1 'polypeptide(L)'
;MKSLMPQIDSNDGLFHNGNPATGEQGTRVTDTWLNNLQDRVRDVQAEAHYVLQKAGFQPVENKQTQLYEAIVKIIDDNRKTASLTQKGEVQLSSSTNSNSETQAATSKAVKTAYDKAVEAKTTAESKVGLRGNESIQGTKSFESKIIGFRGIGVADSQTYANANHLLNMGANDGDGWIEYKKSNRVIGTIRIRANGELSYNNQKIYHAGAKPQFNTDIEGKPNTLAGYGIGNFKVEQGQGDANGYKTDGNYYLASGQNLPENGEWHIEVVSGGATNAVRQIARKANDNKIKTRFFNGSNWSEWKDAGGDGVPIGAVVSFPRAVTNPVGFLKANGTTFNQQTFPDLYRTLGDSNQLPDLTRSDVGMTAYFAVDNIPSGWIAFDSIRSTVTQQNYPELYQYLVDKYSSISNVPLAEDRFIRNTGNGLNIGQTQSDEIKKHVHRVRTHWADSSDS
;
A
#
# COMPACT_ATOMS: atom_id res chain seq x y z
N MET A 1 52.77 99.03 -39.49
CA MET A 1 52.97 100.15 -38.54
C MET A 1 54.12 100.98 -39.08
N LYS A 2 54.04 102.32 -39.09
CA LYS A 2 55.18 103.13 -39.53
C LYS A 2 56.28 103.11 -38.45
N SER A 3 57.53 103.40 -38.85
CA SER A 3 58.57 103.77 -37.89
C SER A 3 58.12 104.98 -37.07
N LEU A 4 58.76 105.24 -35.93
CA LEU A 4 58.53 106.46 -35.16
C LEU A 4 58.55 107.66 -36.11
N MET A 5 57.49 108.49 -36.07
CA MET A 5 57.40 109.70 -36.89
C MET A 5 58.69 110.49 -36.67
N PRO A 6 59.48 110.80 -37.70
CA PRO A 6 60.68 111.61 -37.53
C PRO A 6 60.33 112.89 -36.78
N GLN A 7 61.21 113.30 -35.86
CA GLN A 7 61.10 114.65 -35.31
C GLN A 7 61.28 115.65 -36.45
N ILE A 8 60.73 116.84 -36.29
CA ILE A 8 61.02 117.94 -37.20
C ILE A 8 62.54 118.17 -37.29
N ASP A 9 63.00 118.49 -38.48
CA ASP A 9 64.40 118.80 -38.79
C ASP A 9 64.79 120.18 -38.24
N SER A 10 64.94 120.25 -36.93
CA SER A 10 65.43 121.41 -36.17
C SER A 10 66.55 120.98 -35.23
N ASN A 11 67.34 121.93 -34.75
CA ASN A 11 68.52 121.65 -33.92
C ASN A 11 68.20 120.87 -32.63
N ASP A 12 66.97 120.99 -32.13
CA ASP A 12 66.48 120.31 -30.92
C ASP A 12 65.32 119.33 -31.19
N GLY A 13 64.91 119.17 -32.44
CA GLY A 13 63.80 118.28 -32.84
C GLY A 13 62.41 118.78 -32.44
N LEU A 14 62.27 120.07 -32.10
CA LEU A 14 61.02 120.74 -31.76
C LEU A 14 60.65 121.80 -32.80
N PHE A 15 59.35 122.04 -32.93
CA PHE A 15 58.80 123.19 -33.62
C PHE A 15 59.03 124.45 -32.79
N HIS A 16 59.35 125.56 -33.45
CA HIS A 16 59.54 126.88 -32.84
C HIS A 16 58.62 127.92 -33.47
N ASN A 17 58.14 128.87 -32.65
CA ASN A 17 57.55 130.09 -33.18
C ASN A 17 58.64 130.91 -33.89
N GLY A 18 58.31 131.46 -35.06
CA GLY A 18 59.30 132.14 -35.90
C GLY A 18 59.94 133.33 -35.20
N ASN A 19 61.26 133.46 -35.33
CA ASN A 19 62.04 134.53 -34.75
C ASN A 19 62.64 135.41 -35.87
N PRO A 20 62.03 136.58 -36.15
CA PRO A 20 62.49 137.49 -37.21
C PRO A 20 63.90 138.04 -36.97
N ALA A 21 64.39 138.03 -35.73
CA ALA A 21 65.71 138.57 -35.37
C ALA A 21 66.86 137.60 -35.68
N THR A 22 66.58 136.30 -35.73
CA THR A 22 67.58 135.25 -36.03
C THR A 22 67.41 134.65 -37.43
N GLY A 23 66.37 135.07 -38.17
CA GLY A 23 66.03 134.53 -39.50
C GLY A 23 65.31 133.18 -39.44
N GLU A 24 64.87 132.76 -38.26
CA GLU A 24 64.26 131.46 -38.00
C GLU A 24 62.79 131.47 -38.45
N GLN A 25 62.47 130.64 -39.46
CA GLN A 25 61.14 130.57 -40.05
C GLN A 25 60.17 129.81 -39.15
N GLY A 26 59.07 130.45 -38.77
CA GLY A 26 58.04 129.86 -37.88
C GLY A 26 56.97 129.06 -38.61
N THR A 27 56.27 128.21 -37.86
CA THR A 27 55.12 127.46 -38.36
C THR A 27 53.82 128.29 -38.36
N ARG A 28 52.91 128.00 -39.30
CA ARG A 28 51.58 128.65 -39.35
C ARG A 28 50.67 128.26 -38.18
N VAL A 29 50.89 127.08 -37.60
CA VAL A 29 50.22 126.61 -36.39
C VAL A 29 51.20 126.76 -35.23
N THR A 30 50.70 127.02 -34.02
CA THR A 30 51.57 127.26 -32.85
C THR A 30 52.49 126.08 -32.58
N ASP A 31 53.75 126.39 -32.27
CA ASP A 31 54.77 125.41 -31.89
C ASP A 31 54.28 124.44 -30.81
N THR A 32 53.58 124.95 -29.80
CA THR A 32 53.04 124.18 -28.68
C THR A 32 52.08 123.09 -29.15
N TRP A 33 51.18 123.38 -30.09
CA TRP A 33 50.24 122.38 -30.59
C TRP A 33 50.94 121.34 -31.48
N LEU A 34 51.87 121.77 -32.33
CA LEU A 34 52.63 120.88 -33.21
C LEU A 34 53.57 119.95 -32.44
N ASN A 35 54.28 120.47 -31.43
CA ASN A 35 55.10 119.69 -30.51
C ASN A 35 54.24 118.68 -29.74
N ASN A 36 53.12 119.10 -29.16
CA ASN A 36 52.19 118.18 -28.48
C ASN A 36 51.65 117.07 -29.41
N LEU A 37 51.39 117.38 -30.68
CA LEU A 37 50.97 116.36 -31.66
C LEU A 37 52.11 115.41 -32.04
N GLN A 38 53.30 115.94 -32.31
CA GLN A 38 54.49 115.15 -32.62
C GLN A 38 54.78 114.18 -31.46
N ASP A 39 54.80 114.70 -30.24
CA ASP A 39 55.04 113.92 -29.03
C ASP A 39 53.98 112.84 -28.84
N ARG A 40 52.68 113.19 -28.91
CA ARG A 40 51.59 112.21 -28.77
C ARG A 40 51.62 111.10 -29.82
N VAL A 41 51.89 111.44 -31.07
CA VAL A 41 51.94 110.41 -32.13
C VAL A 41 53.16 109.52 -31.97
N ARG A 42 54.32 110.08 -31.63
CA ARG A 42 55.53 109.29 -31.35
C ARG A 42 55.35 108.42 -30.11
N ASP A 43 54.71 108.92 -29.07
CA ASP A 43 54.40 108.18 -27.83
C ASP A 43 53.49 106.99 -28.12
N VAL A 44 52.36 107.19 -28.82
CA VAL A 44 51.46 106.09 -29.22
C VAL A 44 52.18 105.08 -30.13
N GLN A 45 53.05 105.53 -31.03
CA GLN A 45 53.84 104.64 -31.86
C GLN A 45 54.89 103.86 -31.05
N ALA A 46 55.53 104.49 -30.06
CA ALA A 46 56.50 103.85 -29.17
C ALA A 46 55.84 102.76 -28.32
N GLU A 47 54.68 103.05 -27.72
CA GLU A 47 53.87 102.06 -27.00
C GLU A 47 53.50 100.88 -27.91
N ALA A 48 53.06 101.16 -29.14
CA ALA A 48 52.69 100.12 -30.08
C ALA A 48 53.90 99.29 -30.58
N HIS A 49 55.08 99.90 -30.72
CA HIS A 49 56.36 99.22 -30.98
C HIS A 49 56.78 98.35 -29.80
N TYR A 50 56.57 98.82 -28.57
CA TYR A 50 56.87 98.05 -27.36
C TYR A 50 56.02 96.78 -27.26
N VAL A 51 54.72 96.86 -27.59
CA VAL A 51 53.85 95.67 -27.65
C VAL A 51 54.36 94.67 -28.69
N LEU A 52 54.80 95.13 -29.87
CA LEU A 52 55.41 94.27 -30.90
C LEU A 52 56.68 93.59 -30.38
N GLN A 53 57.59 94.36 -29.78
CA GLN A 53 58.85 93.84 -29.23
C GLN A 53 58.62 92.82 -28.12
N LYS A 54 57.65 93.06 -27.23
CA LYS A 54 57.30 92.10 -26.16
C LYS A 54 56.78 90.77 -26.69
N ALA A 55 56.11 90.79 -27.84
CA ALA A 55 55.69 89.60 -28.56
C ALA A 55 56.81 89.00 -29.45
N GLY A 56 57.99 89.61 -29.53
CA GLY A 56 59.10 89.18 -30.38
C GLY A 56 58.99 89.59 -31.85
N PHE A 57 58.06 90.49 -32.21
CA PHE A 57 57.89 90.99 -33.57
C PHE A 57 58.77 92.22 -33.84
N GLN A 58 59.28 92.30 -35.07
CA GLN A 58 59.91 93.52 -35.59
C GLN A 58 58.86 94.34 -36.36
N PRO A 59 58.75 95.66 -36.16
CA PRO A 59 57.81 96.49 -36.91
C PRO A 59 58.06 96.41 -38.41
N VAL A 60 57.08 95.92 -39.15
CA VAL A 60 57.11 95.88 -40.62
C VAL A 60 56.31 97.07 -41.16
N GLU A 61 56.94 97.86 -42.03
CA GLU A 61 56.27 98.98 -42.67
C GLU A 61 55.08 98.49 -43.53
N ASN A 62 53.99 99.26 -43.55
CA ASN A 62 52.78 98.98 -44.35
C ASN A 62 52.02 97.66 -44.07
N LYS A 63 52.50 96.78 -43.18
CA LYS A 63 51.72 95.63 -42.72
C LYS A 63 50.68 96.07 -41.67
N GLN A 64 49.40 95.84 -41.96
CA GLN A 64 48.29 95.98 -41.01
C GLN A 64 48.21 94.71 -40.12
N THR A 65 47.38 94.66 -39.06
CA THR A 65 47.24 93.52 -38.11
C THR A 65 48.38 93.23 -37.12
N GLN A 66 49.60 93.73 -37.33
CA GLN A 66 50.75 93.37 -36.47
C GLN A 66 50.53 93.61 -34.97
N LEU A 67 49.88 94.72 -34.60
CA LEU A 67 49.59 95.02 -33.20
C LEU A 67 48.61 93.99 -32.60
N TYR A 68 47.60 93.57 -33.37
CA TYR A 68 46.66 92.53 -32.97
C TYR A 68 47.37 91.17 -32.83
N GLU A 69 48.20 90.78 -33.82
CA GLU A 69 49.01 89.56 -33.78
C GLU A 69 49.94 89.52 -32.55
N ALA A 70 50.57 90.65 -32.23
CA ALA A 70 51.41 90.80 -31.04
C ALA A 70 50.62 90.61 -29.74
N ILE A 71 49.45 91.23 -29.62
CA ILE A 71 48.59 91.11 -28.45
C ILE A 71 48.10 89.66 -28.28
N VAL A 72 47.62 89.01 -29.36
CA VAL A 72 47.19 87.61 -29.32
C VAL A 72 48.33 86.70 -28.85
N LYS A 73 49.53 86.89 -29.40
CA LYS A 73 50.71 86.11 -28.99
C LYS A 73 51.08 86.32 -27.52
N ILE A 74 51.08 87.57 -27.04
CA ILE A 74 51.36 87.87 -25.63
C ILE A 74 50.33 87.19 -24.72
N ILE A 75 49.06 87.20 -25.12
CA ILE A 75 48.01 86.52 -24.35
C ILE A 75 48.30 85.02 -24.30
N ASP A 76 48.54 84.37 -25.44
CA ASP A 76 48.79 82.93 -25.51
C ASP A 76 50.08 82.50 -24.78
N ASP A 77 51.18 83.25 -24.92
CA ASP A 77 52.43 82.98 -24.21
C ASP A 77 52.27 83.08 -22.68
N ASN A 78 51.31 83.88 -22.21
CA ASN A 78 51.01 84.03 -20.78
C ASN A 78 49.93 83.07 -20.27
N ARG A 79 49.27 82.28 -21.14
CA ARG A 79 48.33 81.23 -20.74
C ARG A 79 49.08 80.05 -20.17
N LYS A 80 48.93 79.83 -18.87
CA LYS A 80 49.58 78.75 -18.13
C LYS A 80 48.66 77.53 -18.07
N THR A 81 49.22 76.33 -18.27
CA THR A 81 48.51 75.08 -17.96
C THR A 81 48.53 74.85 -16.45
N ALA A 82 47.42 74.36 -15.89
CA ALA A 82 47.33 74.01 -14.48
C ALA A 82 48.19 72.78 -14.15
N SER A 83 48.73 72.75 -12.92
CA SER A 83 49.36 71.59 -12.32
C SER A 83 49.00 71.50 -10.83
N LEU A 84 49.47 70.47 -10.14
CA LEU A 84 49.25 70.30 -8.70
C LEU A 84 49.82 71.46 -7.85
N THR A 85 50.77 72.23 -8.39
CA THR A 85 51.45 73.33 -7.68
C THR A 85 51.27 74.69 -8.35
N GLN A 86 50.55 74.76 -9.47
CA GLN A 86 50.41 75.99 -10.25
C GLN A 86 49.00 76.14 -10.82
N LYS A 87 48.39 77.32 -10.60
CA LYS A 87 47.10 77.66 -11.23
C LYS A 87 47.25 77.86 -12.74
N GLY A 88 46.24 77.43 -13.51
CA GLY A 88 46.21 77.57 -14.96
C GLY A 88 44.94 77.00 -15.59
N GLU A 89 44.95 76.84 -16.91
CA GLU A 89 43.88 76.18 -17.65
C GLU A 89 43.93 74.67 -17.49
N VAL A 90 42.77 74.05 -17.34
CA VAL A 90 42.62 72.62 -17.08
C VAL A 90 41.86 71.97 -18.23
N GLN A 91 42.38 70.87 -18.76
CA GLN A 91 41.65 70.03 -19.71
C GLN A 91 40.74 69.06 -18.94
N LEU A 92 39.50 68.88 -19.39
CA LEU A 92 38.53 68.02 -18.73
C LEU A 92 38.49 66.64 -19.37
N SER A 93 38.42 65.59 -18.55
CA SER A 93 38.33 64.21 -19.01
C SER A 93 37.16 63.49 -18.36
N SER A 94 36.40 62.73 -19.16
CA SER A 94 35.31 61.88 -18.65
C SER A 94 35.73 60.41 -18.45
N SER A 95 37.02 60.12 -18.53
CA SER A 95 37.57 58.79 -18.26
C SER A 95 37.59 58.51 -16.77
N THR A 96 37.27 57.27 -16.36
CA THR A 96 37.22 56.84 -14.94
C THR A 96 38.47 56.08 -14.48
N ASN A 97 39.46 55.95 -15.36
CA ASN A 97 40.71 55.22 -15.16
C ASN A 97 41.91 55.98 -15.73
N SER A 98 41.81 57.31 -15.84
CA SER A 98 42.91 58.14 -16.34
C SER A 98 44.01 58.29 -15.28
N ASN A 99 45.26 58.11 -15.69
CA ASN A 99 46.45 58.39 -14.86
C ASN A 99 47.02 59.80 -15.12
N SER A 100 46.31 60.65 -15.87
CA SER A 100 46.78 61.99 -16.25
C SER A 100 46.74 62.97 -15.09
N GLU A 101 47.87 63.60 -14.76
CA GLU A 101 47.95 64.66 -13.74
C GLU A 101 47.66 66.07 -14.30
N THR A 102 47.54 66.21 -15.62
CA THR A 102 47.27 67.49 -16.31
C THR A 102 45.80 67.70 -16.70
N GLN A 103 44.93 66.74 -16.36
CA GLN A 103 43.50 66.78 -16.67
C GLN A 103 42.67 66.65 -15.39
N ALA A 104 41.55 67.37 -15.30
CA ALA A 104 40.58 67.17 -14.24
C ALA A 104 39.44 66.23 -14.66
N ALA A 105 38.96 65.44 -13.72
CA ALA A 105 37.78 64.60 -13.93
C ALA A 105 36.52 65.47 -14.06
N THR A 106 35.66 65.14 -15.02
CA THR A 106 34.32 65.75 -15.11
C THR A 106 33.40 65.17 -14.04
N SER A 107 32.33 65.91 -13.68
CA SER A 107 31.26 65.38 -12.81
C SER A 107 30.67 64.06 -13.34
N LYS A 108 30.67 63.87 -14.68
CA LYS A 108 30.28 62.61 -15.31
C LYS A 108 31.21 61.46 -14.93
N ALA A 109 32.53 61.63 -15.02
CA ALA A 109 33.50 60.62 -14.59
C ALA A 109 33.33 60.29 -13.11
N VAL A 110 33.21 61.31 -12.25
CA VAL A 110 33.02 61.13 -10.80
C VAL A 110 31.74 60.34 -10.51
N LYS A 111 30.63 60.69 -11.15
CA LYS A 111 29.35 59.97 -11.00
C LYS A 111 29.46 58.52 -11.45
N THR A 112 30.09 58.26 -12.60
CA THR A 112 30.28 56.89 -13.09
C THR A 112 31.15 56.06 -12.15
N ALA A 113 32.22 56.63 -11.59
CA ALA A 113 33.04 55.94 -10.60
C ALA A 113 32.27 55.66 -9.30
N TYR A 114 31.47 56.63 -8.83
CA TYR A 114 30.62 56.48 -7.66
C TYR A 114 29.56 55.38 -7.85
N ASP A 115 28.88 55.35 -9.00
CA ASP A 115 27.86 54.35 -9.29
C ASP A 115 28.45 52.94 -9.32
N LYS A 116 29.62 52.77 -9.94
CA LYS A 116 30.35 51.49 -9.91
C LYS A 116 30.74 51.09 -8.49
N ALA A 117 31.13 52.04 -7.65
CA ALA A 117 31.45 51.76 -6.25
C ALA A 117 30.21 51.33 -5.45
N VAL A 118 29.05 51.95 -5.69
CA VAL A 118 27.77 51.56 -5.09
C VAL A 118 27.35 50.17 -5.57
N GLU A 119 27.43 49.89 -6.87
CA GLU A 119 27.14 48.58 -7.44
C GLU A 119 28.03 47.50 -6.84
N ALA A 120 29.33 47.76 -6.71
CA ALA A 120 30.27 46.85 -6.07
C ALA A 120 29.92 46.60 -4.59
N LYS A 121 29.55 47.64 -3.83
CA LYS A 121 29.11 47.52 -2.43
C LYS A 121 27.85 46.66 -2.30
N THR A 122 26.81 46.98 -3.08
CA THR A 122 25.54 46.22 -3.06
C THR A 122 25.77 44.77 -3.45
N THR A 123 26.62 44.52 -4.45
CA THR A 123 27.00 43.17 -4.87
C THR A 123 27.71 42.43 -3.73
N ALA A 124 28.66 43.07 -3.04
CA ALA A 124 29.37 42.48 -1.92
C ALA A 124 28.44 42.16 -0.73
N GLU A 125 27.53 43.06 -0.37
CA GLU A 125 26.55 42.86 0.72
C GLU A 125 25.56 41.72 0.44
N SER A 126 25.38 41.34 -0.82
CA SER A 126 24.47 40.28 -1.25
C SER A 126 25.15 38.91 -1.39
N LYS A 127 26.43 38.79 -1.04
CA LYS A 127 27.21 37.55 -1.22
C LYS A 127 27.70 37.02 0.12
N VAL A 128 27.71 35.70 0.22
CA VAL A 128 28.49 34.97 1.21
C VAL A 128 29.91 34.76 0.67
N GLY A 129 30.89 34.94 1.53
CA GLY A 129 32.31 34.75 1.27
C GLY A 129 32.64 33.28 0.99
N LEU A 130 33.68 33.05 0.19
CA LEU A 130 34.10 31.70 -0.21
C LEU A 130 35.01 31.01 0.82
N ARG A 131 35.50 31.76 1.81
CA ARG A 131 36.49 31.30 2.80
C ARG A 131 36.22 31.95 4.16
N GLY A 132 36.58 31.24 5.22
CA GLY A 132 36.40 31.72 6.59
C GLY A 132 35.00 31.45 7.14
N ASN A 133 34.79 31.89 8.38
CA ASN A 133 33.51 31.79 9.06
C ASN A 133 32.67 33.05 8.78
N GLU A 134 31.37 32.87 8.55
CA GLU A 134 30.46 33.98 8.34
C GLU A 134 29.33 33.97 9.37
N SER A 135 28.94 35.15 9.83
CA SER A 135 27.77 35.36 10.67
C SER A 135 26.72 36.10 9.87
N ILE A 136 25.55 35.49 9.74
CA ILE A 136 24.44 36.02 8.96
C ILE A 136 23.29 36.32 9.92
N GLN A 137 22.88 37.58 10.01
CA GLN A 137 21.83 38.02 10.92
C GLN A 137 20.42 37.94 10.30
N GLY A 138 19.42 37.73 11.16
CA GLY A 138 18.01 37.64 10.81
C GLY A 138 17.60 36.28 10.21
N THR A 139 16.31 36.11 9.94
CA THR A 139 15.77 34.91 9.30
C THR A 139 16.19 34.84 7.84
N LYS A 140 16.60 33.65 7.37
CA LYS A 140 16.92 33.39 5.96
C LYS A 140 16.03 32.28 5.42
N SER A 141 15.48 32.52 4.23
CA SER A 141 14.71 31.54 3.46
C SER A 141 15.56 31.05 2.30
N PHE A 142 15.65 29.73 2.12
CA PHE A 142 16.32 29.11 0.98
C PHE A 142 15.25 28.46 0.10
N GLU A 143 15.03 29.03 -1.08
CA GLU A 143 14.02 28.53 -2.04
C GLU A 143 14.52 27.35 -2.88
N SER A 144 15.79 26.97 -2.70
CA SER A 144 16.47 25.89 -3.42
C SER A 144 17.25 25.00 -2.47
N LYS A 145 17.73 23.87 -2.99
CA LYS A 145 18.47 22.86 -2.22
C LYS A 145 19.75 23.44 -1.59
N ILE A 146 19.95 23.16 -0.30
CA ILE A 146 21.20 23.40 0.41
C ILE A 146 22.09 22.15 0.32
N ILE A 147 23.36 22.33 -0.05
CA ILE A 147 24.37 21.25 -0.07
C ILE A 147 25.51 21.64 0.86
N GLY A 148 25.59 20.98 2.02
CA GLY A 148 26.70 21.11 2.96
C GLY A 148 27.69 19.96 2.79
N PHE A 149 28.93 20.27 2.40
CA PHE A 149 29.99 19.27 2.40
C PHE A 149 30.48 19.02 3.83
N ARG A 150 30.74 17.76 4.17
CA ARG A 150 31.17 17.33 5.51
C ARG A 150 30.10 17.53 6.62
N GLY A 151 28.83 17.65 6.22
CA GLY A 151 27.67 17.71 7.12
C GLY A 151 27.19 19.14 7.42
N ILE A 152 26.03 19.25 8.07
CA ILE A 152 25.46 20.51 8.57
C ILE A 152 25.29 20.38 10.09
N GLY A 153 25.92 21.27 10.85
CA GLY A 153 25.79 21.33 12.31
C GLY A 153 24.85 22.45 12.74
N VAL A 154 23.90 22.13 13.61
CA VAL A 154 22.96 23.10 14.20
C VAL A 154 23.16 23.14 15.71
N ALA A 155 23.26 24.36 16.24
CA ALA A 155 23.32 24.62 17.68
C ALA A 155 22.46 25.83 18.03
N ASP A 156 21.95 25.83 19.25
CA ASP A 156 21.12 26.91 19.80
C ASP A 156 21.94 28.19 20.10
N SER A 157 23.24 28.04 20.38
CA SER A 157 24.12 29.19 20.69
C SER A 157 25.56 28.99 20.24
N GLN A 158 26.29 30.10 20.11
CA GLN A 158 27.73 30.08 19.83
C GLN A 158 28.51 29.31 20.91
N THR A 159 28.10 29.39 22.17
CA THR A 159 28.73 28.66 23.28
C THR A 159 28.68 27.15 23.05
N TYR A 160 27.51 26.63 22.66
CA TYR A 160 27.34 25.20 22.36
C TYR A 160 28.06 24.79 21.08
N ALA A 161 28.01 25.62 20.04
CA ALA A 161 28.76 25.37 18.81
C ALA A 161 30.27 25.28 19.07
N ASN A 162 30.84 26.21 19.84
CA ASN A 162 32.26 26.22 20.22
C ASN A 162 32.65 24.98 21.03
N ALA A 163 31.74 24.46 21.86
CA ALA A 163 31.95 23.23 22.64
C ALA A 163 31.71 21.93 21.82
N ASN A 164 31.39 22.06 20.53
CA ASN A 164 30.99 21.00 19.61
C ASN A 164 29.76 20.22 20.10
N HIS A 165 28.75 20.94 20.59
CA HIS A 165 27.44 20.41 20.97
C HIS A 165 26.47 20.67 19.82
N LEU A 166 26.48 19.77 18.83
CA LEU A 166 25.81 19.98 17.55
C LEU A 166 24.79 18.87 17.28
N LEU A 167 23.63 19.25 16.74
CA LEU A 167 22.81 18.35 15.95
C LEU A 167 23.39 18.32 14.53
N ASN A 168 24.12 17.26 14.19
CA ASN A 168 24.74 17.09 12.89
C ASN A 168 23.82 16.30 11.97
N MET A 169 23.72 16.76 10.74
CA MET A 169 22.98 16.10 9.67
C MET A 169 23.96 15.76 8.54
N GLY A 170 23.88 14.53 8.04
CA GLY A 170 24.79 14.07 7.01
C GLY A 170 24.27 12.87 6.24
N ALA A 171 24.92 12.61 5.12
CA ALA A 171 24.74 11.39 4.36
C ALA A 171 26.05 10.99 3.70
N ASN A 172 26.19 9.70 3.43
CA ASN A 172 27.21 9.13 2.56
C ASN A 172 26.54 8.16 1.57
N ASP A 173 27.36 7.41 0.85
CA ASP A 173 26.92 6.38 -0.10
C ASP A 173 26.07 5.26 0.52
N GLY A 174 26.19 5.03 1.83
CA GLY A 174 25.49 3.96 2.53
C GLY A 174 24.36 4.42 3.47
N ASP A 175 24.44 5.60 4.06
CA ASP A 175 23.61 6.01 5.19
C ASP A 175 23.23 7.50 5.11
N GLY A 176 22.02 7.84 5.53
CA GLY A 176 21.62 9.19 5.93
C GLY A 176 21.38 9.23 7.44
N TRP A 177 21.80 10.30 8.13
CA TRP A 177 21.67 10.38 9.59
C TRP A 177 21.45 11.78 10.14
N ILE A 178 20.83 11.80 11.31
CA ILE A 178 20.79 12.92 12.23
C ILE A 178 21.43 12.43 13.53
N GLU A 179 22.55 13.04 13.93
CA GLU A 179 23.30 12.68 15.14
C GLU A 179 23.48 13.86 16.07
N TYR A 180 23.23 13.66 17.36
CA TYR A 180 23.60 14.62 18.39
C TYR A 180 24.98 14.26 18.93
N LYS A 181 25.91 15.23 18.86
CA LYS A 181 27.26 15.12 19.43
C LYS A 181 27.43 16.10 20.58
N LYS A 182 28.13 15.67 21.63
CA LYS A 182 28.60 16.52 22.73
C LYS A 182 30.11 16.36 22.86
N SER A 183 30.87 17.41 22.51
CA SER A 183 32.34 17.44 22.67
C SER A 183 33.00 16.20 22.03
N ASN A 184 32.67 15.94 20.76
CA ASN A 184 33.10 14.79 19.94
C ASN A 184 32.50 13.42 20.30
N ARG A 185 31.79 13.28 21.42
CA ARG A 185 31.07 12.05 21.74
C ARG A 185 29.71 12.03 21.06
N VAL A 186 29.42 11.01 20.25
CA VAL A 186 28.06 10.74 19.76
C VAL A 186 27.19 10.35 20.94
N ILE A 187 26.10 11.08 21.15
CA ILE A 187 25.14 10.84 22.23
C ILE A 187 23.97 10.02 21.70
N GLY A 188 23.47 10.38 20.52
CA GLY A 188 22.35 9.72 19.88
C GLY A 188 22.43 9.88 18.38
N THR A 189 22.05 8.87 17.62
CA THR A 189 21.97 8.92 16.16
C THR A 189 20.70 8.26 15.69
N ILE A 190 19.90 8.95 14.89
CA ILE A 190 18.85 8.34 14.07
C ILE A 190 19.43 8.19 12.67
N ARG A 191 19.37 6.99 12.11
CA ARG A 191 20.00 6.66 10.83
C ARG A 191 19.07 5.86 9.93
N ILE A 192 18.96 6.30 8.69
CA ILE A 192 18.35 5.57 7.57
C ILE A 192 19.48 4.95 6.77
N ARG A 193 19.48 3.63 6.67
CA ARG A 193 20.47 2.86 5.90
C ARG A 193 19.99 2.70 4.45
N ALA A 194 20.92 2.54 3.50
CA ALA A 194 20.61 2.30 2.08
C ALA A 194 19.78 1.03 1.85
N ASN A 195 19.82 0.07 2.77
CA ASN A 195 18.98 -1.13 2.76
C ASN A 195 17.54 -0.90 3.29
N GLY A 196 17.16 0.35 3.59
CA GLY A 196 15.83 0.74 4.09
C GLY A 196 15.66 0.65 5.61
N GLU A 197 16.69 0.27 6.37
CA GLU A 197 16.62 0.15 7.82
C GLU A 197 16.63 1.52 8.53
N LEU A 198 15.67 1.73 9.44
CA LEU A 198 15.72 2.82 10.42
C LEU A 198 16.33 2.31 11.72
N SER A 199 17.39 2.98 12.18
CA SER A 199 18.14 2.60 13.38
C SER A 199 18.35 3.79 14.33
N TYR A 200 18.40 3.51 15.63
CA TYR A 200 18.88 4.40 16.67
C TYR A 200 20.21 3.86 17.21
N ASN A 201 21.27 4.67 17.21
CA ASN A 201 22.62 4.23 17.64
C ASN A 201 23.08 2.92 16.98
N ASN A 202 22.83 2.79 15.66
CA ASN A 202 23.10 1.59 14.87
C ASN A 202 22.33 0.33 15.29
N GLN A 203 21.34 0.46 16.16
CA GLN A 203 20.41 -0.60 16.50
C GLN A 203 19.11 -0.37 15.76
N LYS A 204 18.60 -1.40 15.08
CA LYS A 204 17.30 -1.38 14.41
C LYS A 204 16.23 -0.86 15.37
N ILE A 205 15.49 0.16 14.96
CA ILE A 205 14.30 0.58 15.72
C ILE A 205 13.19 -0.46 15.57
N TYR A 206 13.19 -1.20 14.45
CA TYR A 206 12.30 -2.34 14.21
C TYR A 206 13.11 -3.59 13.89
N HIS A 207 13.33 -4.45 14.88
CA HIS A 207 13.89 -5.79 14.68
C HIS A 207 12.79 -6.83 14.50
N ALA A 208 13.11 -8.01 13.92
CA ALA A 208 12.15 -9.12 13.81
C ALA A 208 11.56 -9.53 15.18
N GLY A 209 12.26 -9.22 16.28
CA GLY A 209 11.81 -9.33 17.68
C GLY A 209 11.36 -8.03 18.38
N ALA A 210 11.33 -6.86 17.71
CA ALA A 210 10.67 -5.62 18.19
C ALA A 210 9.64 -5.19 17.16
N LYS A 211 8.79 -6.17 16.87
CA LYS A 211 7.36 -5.93 16.68
C LYS A 211 6.89 -4.89 17.70
N PRO A 212 6.19 -3.77 17.39
CA PRO A 212 5.36 -3.16 18.41
C PRO A 212 4.51 -4.25 19.06
N GLN A 213 4.76 -4.53 20.33
CA GLN A 213 4.04 -5.53 21.10
C GLN A 213 2.59 -5.07 21.21
N PHE A 214 1.67 -5.91 20.75
CA PHE A 214 0.26 -5.55 20.64
C PHE A 214 -0.31 -5.03 21.98
N ASN A 215 0.10 -5.63 23.10
CA ASN A 215 -0.42 -5.29 24.42
C ASN A 215 0.25 -4.05 25.07
N THR A 216 1.49 -3.73 24.70
CA THR A 216 2.29 -2.68 25.39
C THR A 216 2.59 -1.46 24.53
N ASP A 217 2.74 -1.62 23.21
CA ASP A 217 3.29 -0.57 22.34
C ASP A 217 2.20 0.08 21.47
N ILE A 218 0.97 -0.44 21.53
CA ILE A 218 -0.21 0.10 20.84
C ILE A 218 -1.17 0.70 21.86
N GLU A 219 -1.23 2.04 21.86
CA GLU A 219 -2.20 2.83 22.63
C GLU A 219 -3.52 2.96 21.85
N GLY A 220 -4.64 3.08 22.57
CA GLY A 220 -5.97 3.16 21.94
C GLY A 220 -6.44 1.87 21.26
N LYS A 221 -5.80 0.72 21.57
CA LYS A 221 -6.19 -0.57 20.98
C LYS A 221 -7.62 -0.95 21.36
N PRO A 222 -8.41 -1.46 20.40
CA PRO A 222 -9.70 -2.08 20.67
C PRO A 222 -9.63 -3.18 21.74
N ASN A 223 -10.53 -3.13 22.73
CA ASN A 223 -10.74 -4.20 23.71
C ASN A 223 -12.01 -5.03 23.41
N THR A 224 -12.67 -4.75 22.29
CA THR A 224 -13.84 -5.49 21.81
C THR A 224 -13.58 -5.99 20.41
N LEU A 225 -14.20 -7.12 20.06
CA LEU A 225 -14.21 -7.65 18.69
C LEU A 225 -14.68 -6.59 17.68
N ALA A 226 -15.67 -5.78 18.07
CA ALA A 226 -16.20 -4.69 17.25
C ALA A 226 -15.13 -3.64 16.91
N GLY A 227 -14.24 -3.28 17.85
CA GLY A 227 -13.17 -2.34 17.55
C GLY A 227 -12.08 -2.93 16.64
N TYR A 228 -11.97 -4.26 16.51
CA TYR A 228 -11.16 -4.91 15.45
C TYR A 228 -11.91 -5.02 14.11
N GLY A 229 -13.11 -4.44 13.98
CA GLY A 229 -13.95 -4.54 12.79
C GLY A 229 -14.79 -5.82 12.72
N ILE A 230 -14.83 -6.62 13.78
CA ILE A 230 -15.62 -7.87 13.84
C ILE A 230 -16.94 -7.59 14.55
N GLY A 231 -17.98 -7.25 13.77
CA GLY A 231 -19.30 -6.87 14.30
C GLY A 231 -20.31 -8.03 14.45
N ASN A 232 -20.11 -9.12 13.70
CA ASN A 232 -21.06 -10.22 13.53
C ASN A 232 -20.73 -11.48 14.33
N PHE A 233 -19.69 -11.46 15.16
CA PHE A 233 -19.35 -12.56 16.08
C PHE A 233 -19.55 -12.12 17.54
N LYS A 234 -20.29 -12.90 18.33
CA LYS A 234 -20.61 -12.58 19.73
C LYS A 234 -20.07 -13.62 20.70
N VAL A 235 -19.57 -13.16 21.86
CA VAL A 235 -19.21 -14.01 23.00
C VAL A 235 -19.77 -13.34 24.25
N GLU A 236 -20.90 -13.85 24.73
CA GLU A 236 -21.65 -13.19 25.82
C GLU A 236 -22.52 -14.16 26.63
N GLN A 237 -22.98 -13.72 27.79
CA GLN A 237 -24.01 -14.42 28.55
C GLN A 237 -25.37 -14.14 27.92
N GLY A 238 -26.09 -15.20 27.57
CA GLY A 238 -27.44 -15.12 27.04
C GLY A 238 -28.51 -15.19 28.13
N GLN A 239 -29.70 -14.67 27.82
CA GLN A 239 -30.88 -14.69 28.69
C GLN A 239 -32.15 -14.92 27.85
N GLY A 240 -33.16 -15.52 28.45
CA GLY A 240 -34.48 -15.66 27.83
C GLY A 240 -34.59 -16.85 26.87
N ASP A 241 -34.95 -16.59 25.61
CA ASP A 241 -35.28 -17.63 24.63
C ASP A 241 -34.10 -17.98 23.73
N ALA A 242 -33.69 -19.26 23.73
CA ALA A 242 -32.64 -19.78 22.87
C ALA A 242 -32.93 -19.55 21.37
N ASN A 243 -34.20 -19.42 20.96
CA ASN A 243 -34.59 -19.17 19.57
C ASN A 243 -34.15 -17.80 19.04
N GLY A 244 -33.88 -16.83 19.93
CA GLY A 244 -33.43 -15.49 19.57
C GLY A 244 -31.97 -15.42 19.10
N TYR A 245 -31.16 -16.43 19.44
CA TYR A 245 -29.72 -16.44 19.15
C TYR A 245 -29.43 -16.96 17.73
N LYS A 246 -29.25 -16.03 16.80
CA LYS A 246 -29.03 -16.31 15.35
C LYS A 246 -27.74 -15.72 14.78
N THR A 247 -27.12 -14.78 15.48
CA THR A 247 -25.82 -14.22 15.14
C THR A 247 -24.73 -15.23 15.46
N ASP A 248 -23.70 -15.33 14.62
CA ASP A 248 -22.56 -16.22 14.88
C ASP A 248 -21.94 -15.91 16.25
N GLY A 249 -21.68 -16.93 17.05
CA GLY A 249 -21.15 -16.71 18.38
C GLY A 249 -21.31 -17.86 19.37
N ASN A 250 -20.76 -17.63 20.56
CA ASN A 250 -20.85 -18.51 21.72
C ASN A 250 -21.65 -17.83 22.82
N TYR A 251 -22.73 -18.46 23.24
CA TYR A 251 -23.67 -17.91 24.21
C TYR A 251 -23.79 -18.85 25.40
N TYR A 252 -23.63 -18.33 26.61
CA TYR A 252 -23.90 -19.10 27.83
C TYR A 252 -25.30 -18.77 28.36
N LEU A 253 -26.19 -19.77 28.43
CA LEU A 253 -27.53 -19.59 29.00
C LEU A 253 -27.63 -20.43 30.27
N ALA A 254 -27.74 -19.77 31.43
CA ALA A 254 -27.93 -20.46 32.72
C ALA A 254 -29.32 -21.10 32.84
N SER A 255 -30.31 -20.47 32.21
CA SER A 255 -31.68 -20.96 32.06
C SER A 255 -32.34 -20.23 30.89
N GLY A 256 -33.48 -20.74 30.43
CA GLY A 256 -34.16 -20.13 29.29
C GLY A 256 -35.25 -20.99 28.68
N GLN A 257 -35.99 -20.39 27.75
CA GLN A 257 -36.99 -21.06 26.93
C GLN A 257 -36.31 -21.72 25.73
N ASN A 258 -36.90 -22.82 25.24
CA ASN A 258 -36.44 -23.57 24.07
C ASN A 258 -34.98 -24.06 24.15
N LEU A 259 -34.45 -24.24 25.35
CA LEU A 259 -33.23 -25.02 25.60
C LEU A 259 -33.50 -26.52 25.38
N PRO A 260 -32.46 -27.34 25.14
CA PRO A 260 -32.67 -28.78 24.92
C PRO A 260 -33.36 -29.49 26.09
N GLU A 261 -33.04 -29.08 27.33
CA GLU A 261 -33.72 -29.46 28.57
C GLU A 261 -33.39 -28.42 29.65
N ASN A 262 -34.10 -28.43 30.79
CA ASN A 262 -33.86 -27.47 31.89
C ASN A 262 -32.40 -27.50 32.39
N GLY A 263 -31.86 -26.34 32.72
CA GLY A 263 -30.50 -26.14 33.22
C GLY A 263 -29.58 -25.41 32.23
N GLU A 264 -28.29 -25.42 32.54
CA GLU A 264 -27.29 -24.53 31.93
C GLU A 264 -26.72 -25.12 30.63
N TRP A 265 -26.59 -24.30 29.58
CA TRP A 265 -26.09 -24.71 28.27
C TRP A 265 -25.19 -23.65 27.64
N HIS A 266 -24.15 -24.11 26.95
CA HIS A 266 -23.39 -23.32 25.99
C HIS A 266 -23.97 -23.54 24.59
N ILE A 267 -24.49 -22.49 23.96
CA ILE A 267 -25.01 -22.51 22.61
C ILE A 267 -23.99 -21.88 21.67
N GLU A 268 -23.48 -22.69 20.76
CA GLU A 268 -22.73 -22.24 19.59
C GLU A 268 -23.72 -22.03 18.45
N VAL A 269 -23.68 -20.83 17.86
CA VAL A 269 -24.51 -20.46 16.70
C VAL A 269 -23.62 -20.38 15.47
N VAL A 270 -24.01 -21.11 14.43
CA VAL A 270 -23.33 -21.11 13.12
C VAL A 270 -24.36 -20.71 12.07
N SER A 271 -24.21 -19.50 11.53
CA SER A 271 -25.06 -18.93 10.49
C SER A 271 -24.29 -18.33 9.32
N GLY A 272 -23.01 -17.97 9.50
CA GLY A 272 -22.23 -17.28 8.47
C GLY A 272 -22.85 -15.93 8.08
N GLY A 273 -23.57 -15.30 9.01
CA GLY A 273 -24.36 -14.08 8.78
C GLY A 273 -25.73 -14.28 8.12
N ALA A 274 -26.14 -15.51 7.80
CA ALA A 274 -27.46 -15.78 7.21
C ALA A 274 -28.58 -15.74 8.25
N THR A 275 -29.70 -15.07 7.95
CA THR A 275 -30.84 -14.93 8.90
C THR A 275 -31.82 -16.11 8.88
N ASN A 276 -31.76 -16.95 7.84
CA ASN A 276 -32.67 -18.07 7.58
C ASN A 276 -31.98 -19.45 7.54
N ALA A 277 -30.66 -19.51 7.70
CA ALA A 277 -29.88 -20.74 7.75
C ALA A 277 -28.99 -20.71 8.98
N VAL A 278 -29.57 -21.09 10.12
CA VAL A 278 -28.88 -21.03 11.42
C VAL A 278 -28.83 -22.41 12.01
N ARG A 279 -27.65 -22.85 12.44
CA ARG A 279 -27.46 -24.05 13.24
C ARG A 279 -27.13 -23.66 14.67
N GLN A 280 -27.74 -24.36 15.61
CA GLN A 280 -27.34 -24.30 17.00
C GLN A 280 -26.76 -25.65 17.43
N ILE A 281 -25.69 -25.57 18.19
CA ILE A 281 -25.06 -26.71 18.87
C ILE A 281 -25.03 -26.35 20.34
N ALA A 282 -25.82 -27.06 21.15
CA ALA A 282 -25.88 -26.87 22.57
C ALA A 282 -25.03 -27.94 23.27
N ARG A 283 -24.09 -27.51 24.11
CA ARG A 283 -23.31 -28.37 25.00
C ARG A 283 -23.76 -28.11 26.42
N LYS A 284 -24.12 -29.16 27.15
CA LYS A 284 -24.62 -29.01 28.52
C LYS A 284 -23.48 -28.49 29.40
N ALA A 285 -23.74 -27.49 30.24
CA ALA A 285 -22.72 -27.06 31.19
C ALA A 285 -22.49 -28.20 32.20
N ASN A 286 -21.22 -28.56 32.41
CA ASN A 286 -20.81 -29.60 33.36
C ASN A 286 -21.28 -31.03 33.04
N ASP A 287 -21.65 -31.33 31.78
CA ASP A 287 -22.05 -32.67 31.32
C ASP A 287 -21.58 -32.85 29.85
N ASN A 288 -21.56 -34.09 29.37
CA ASN A 288 -21.09 -34.46 28.03
C ASN A 288 -22.21 -34.46 26.97
N LYS A 289 -23.45 -34.10 27.35
CA LYS A 289 -24.56 -34.04 26.40
C LYS A 289 -24.33 -32.94 25.34
N ILE A 290 -24.47 -33.33 24.08
CA ILE A 290 -24.46 -32.41 22.94
C ILE A 290 -25.77 -32.58 22.18
N LYS A 291 -26.45 -31.47 21.96
CA LYS A 291 -27.69 -31.41 21.19
C LYS A 291 -27.48 -30.46 20.01
N THR A 292 -28.09 -30.76 18.87
CA THR A 292 -28.11 -29.86 17.72
C THR A 292 -29.53 -29.65 17.22
N ARG A 293 -29.75 -28.46 16.66
CA ARG A 293 -30.97 -28.11 15.92
C ARG A 293 -30.64 -27.10 14.83
N PHE A 294 -31.59 -26.84 13.94
CA PHE A 294 -31.45 -25.82 12.92
C PHE A 294 -32.72 -24.96 12.79
N PHE A 295 -32.56 -23.75 12.27
CA PHE A 295 -33.61 -22.83 11.87
C PHE A 295 -33.58 -22.71 10.35
N ASN A 296 -34.75 -22.84 9.71
CA ASN A 296 -34.90 -22.84 8.25
C ASN A 296 -35.46 -21.54 7.67
N GLY A 297 -35.53 -20.46 8.46
CA GLY A 297 -36.15 -19.20 8.07
C GLY A 297 -37.54 -18.99 8.65
N SER A 298 -38.22 -20.06 9.07
CA SER A 298 -39.57 -19.98 9.64
C SER A 298 -39.68 -20.67 11.00
N ASN A 299 -39.15 -21.89 11.13
CA ASN A 299 -39.29 -22.71 12.34
C ASN A 299 -37.94 -23.25 12.80
N TRP A 300 -37.80 -23.44 14.11
CA TRP A 300 -36.72 -24.24 14.71
C TRP A 300 -37.09 -25.71 14.67
N SER A 301 -36.14 -26.57 14.30
CA SER A 301 -36.28 -28.00 14.53
C SER A 301 -36.21 -28.31 16.02
N GLU A 302 -36.75 -29.45 16.41
CA GLU A 302 -36.50 -30.02 17.73
C GLU A 302 -35.00 -30.24 17.95
N TRP A 303 -34.60 -30.20 19.22
CA TRP A 303 -33.25 -30.58 19.64
C TRP A 303 -33.05 -32.08 19.48
N LYS A 304 -31.96 -32.47 18.81
CA LYS A 304 -31.57 -33.87 18.65
C LYS A 304 -30.19 -34.11 19.24
N ASP A 305 -29.95 -35.30 19.79
CA ASP A 305 -28.61 -35.69 20.22
C ASP A 305 -27.64 -35.65 19.04
N ALA A 306 -26.50 -35.01 19.24
CA ALA A 306 -25.39 -35.00 18.31
C ALA A 306 -24.35 -36.00 18.79
N GLY A 307 -24.19 -37.14 18.10
CA GLY A 307 -23.19 -38.15 18.42
C GLY A 307 -23.70 -39.55 18.82
N GLY A 308 -24.86 -39.99 18.30
CA GLY A 308 -25.28 -41.39 18.42
C GLY A 308 -24.50 -42.32 17.49
N ASP A 309 -23.22 -42.56 17.78
CA ASP A 309 -22.43 -43.61 17.13
C ASP A 309 -22.86 -44.98 17.68
N GLY A 310 -23.68 -45.70 16.93
CA GLY A 310 -24.02 -47.08 17.24
C GLY A 310 -25.27 -47.53 16.51
N VAL A 311 -25.17 -48.69 15.87
CA VAL A 311 -26.29 -49.47 15.30
C VAL A 311 -27.59 -49.22 16.10
N PRO A 312 -28.70 -48.81 15.45
CA PRO A 312 -29.95 -48.54 16.15
C PRO A 312 -30.35 -49.72 17.04
N ILE A 313 -30.87 -49.43 18.24
CA ILE A 313 -31.42 -50.45 19.14
C ILE A 313 -32.46 -51.27 18.35
N GLY A 314 -32.33 -52.60 18.38
CA GLY A 314 -33.20 -53.53 17.65
C GLY A 314 -32.78 -53.87 16.21
N ALA A 315 -31.72 -53.27 15.68
CA ALA A 315 -31.25 -53.62 14.33
C ALA A 315 -30.66 -55.04 14.28
N VAL A 316 -31.02 -55.78 13.24
CA VAL A 316 -30.48 -57.11 12.95
C VAL A 316 -29.15 -56.94 12.21
N VAL A 317 -28.07 -57.44 12.81
CA VAL A 317 -26.72 -57.41 12.23
C VAL A 317 -26.21 -58.84 12.04
N SER A 318 -25.70 -59.13 10.86
CA SER A 318 -25.10 -60.42 10.53
C SER A 318 -23.66 -60.49 11.03
N PHE A 319 -23.30 -61.57 11.72
CA PHE A 319 -21.92 -61.81 12.16
C PHE A 319 -21.29 -63.00 11.41
N PRO A 320 -19.97 -62.98 11.13
CA PRO A 320 -19.26 -64.17 10.64
C PRO A 320 -19.41 -65.34 11.62
N ARG A 321 -19.45 -66.59 11.12
CA ARG A 321 -19.66 -67.80 11.93
C ARG A 321 -18.68 -67.97 13.10
N ALA A 322 -17.49 -67.35 13.02
CA ALA A 322 -16.48 -67.37 14.08
C ALA A 322 -16.86 -66.53 15.32
N VAL A 323 -17.80 -65.59 15.20
CA VAL A 323 -18.26 -64.74 16.30
C VAL A 323 -19.49 -65.37 16.93
N THR A 324 -19.33 -65.92 18.13
CA THR A 324 -20.39 -66.68 18.82
C THR A 324 -21.20 -65.85 19.80
N ASN A 325 -20.62 -64.80 20.40
CA ASN A 325 -21.26 -63.91 21.38
C ASN A 325 -20.80 -62.44 21.20
N PRO A 326 -21.34 -61.70 20.23
CA PRO A 326 -21.01 -60.30 20.07
C PRO A 326 -21.57 -59.47 21.24
N VAL A 327 -20.72 -58.66 21.88
CA VAL A 327 -21.11 -57.80 23.00
C VAL A 327 -22.19 -56.81 22.54
N GLY A 328 -23.30 -56.75 23.28
CA GLY A 328 -24.42 -55.85 22.96
C GLY A 328 -25.45 -56.42 21.97
N PHE A 329 -25.30 -57.67 21.51
CA PHE A 329 -26.23 -58.31 20.58
C PHE A 329 -26.83 -59.60 21.17
N LEU A 330 -28.11 -59.83 20.88
CA LEU A 330 -28.82 -61.07 21.20
C LEU A 330 -29.05 -61.88 19.92
N LYS A 331 -29.10 -63.21 20.04
CA LYS A 331 -29.30 -64.10 18.89
C LYS A 331 -30.77 -64.10 18.46
N ALA A 332 -31.04 -63.81 17.19
CA ALA A 332 -32.39 -63.82 16.62
C ALA A 332 -32.85 -65.26 16.28
N ASN A 333 -33.17 -66.04 17.31
CA ASN A 333 -33.61 -67.45 17.22
C ASN A 333 -34.95 -67.71 17.93
N GLY A 334 -35.79 -66.68 18.07
CA GLY A 334 -37.13 -66.83 18.69
C GLY A 334 -37.15 -66.90 20.22
N THR A 335 -36.00 -66.87 20.89
CA THR A 335 -35.95 -66.93 22.37
C THR A 335 -36.42 -65.64 23.01
N THR A 336 -36.81 -65.71 24.29
CA THR A 336 -37.14 -64.54 25.09
C THR A 336 -35.92 -63.91 25.74
N PHE A 337 -35.99 -62.61 26.06
CA PHE A 337 -34.96 -61.89 26.81
C PHE A 337 -35.53 -61.23 28.07
N ASN A 338 -34.64 -60.88 29.01
CA ASN A 338 -35.02 -60.21 30.24
C ASN A 338 -35.31 -58.72 29.98
N GLN A 339 -36.57 -58.30 30.16
CA GLN A 339 -37.01 -56.93 29.91
C GLN A 339 -36.41 -55.90 30.90
N GLN A 340 -36.10 -56.31 32.14
CA GLN A 340 -35.44 -55.45 33.11
C GLN A 340 -33.98 -55.16 32.70
N THR A 341 -33.33 -56.12 32.05
CA THR A 341 -31.97 -55.96 31.52
C THR A 341 -31.93 -55.20 30.20
N PHE A 342 -32.93 -55.36 29.33
CA PHE A 342 -33.00 -54.70 28.01
C PHE A 342 -34.33 -53.95 27.80
N PRO A 343 -34.61 -52.89 28.60
CA PRO A 343 -35.91 -52.20 28.57
C PRO A 343 -36.16 -51.42 27.27
N ASP A 344 -35.09 -50.93 26.63
CA ASP A 344 -35.20 -50.20 25.37
C ASP A 344 -35.50 -51.14 24.19
N LEU A 345 -34.88 -52.33 24.18
CA LEU A 345 -35.16 -53.35 23.16
C LEU A 345 -36.61 -53.86 23.25
N TYR A 346 -37.15 -54.03 24.45
CA TYR A 346 -38.55 -54.41 24.68
C TYR A 346 -39.52 -53.41 24.04
N ARG A 347 -39.29 -52.11 24.24
CA ARG A 347 -40.11 -51.06 23.61
C ARG A 347 -39.93 -51.06 22.09
N THR A 348 -38.72 -51.26 21.59
CA THR A 348 -38.46 -51.35 20.14
C THR A 348 -39.17 -52.53 19.47
N LEU A 349 -39.31 -53.67 20.16
CA LEU A 349 -40.01 -54.86 19.65
C LEU A 349 -41.53 -54.84 19.86
N GLY A 350 -42.12 -53.68 20.16
CA GLY A 350 -43.57 -53.53 20.31
C GLY A 350 -44.10 -54.14 21.60
N ASP A 351 -43.43 -53.89 22.72
CA ASP A 351 -43.76 -54.42 24.04
C ASP A 351 -43.76 -55.97 24.08
N SER A 352 -42.83 -56.56 23.33
CA SER A 352 -42.59 -58.00 23.29
C SER A 352 -41.20 -58.34 23.80
N ASN A 353 -41.13 -59.35 24.66
CA ASN A 353 -39.88 -59.92 25.13
C ASN A 353 -39.37 -61.07 24.24
N GLN A 354 -39.99 -61.30 23.08
CA GLN A 354 -39.62 -62.35 22.14
C GLN A 354 -38.76 -61.79 21.01
N LEU A 355 -37.59 -62.38 20.78
CA LEU A 355 -36.73 -62.04 19.65
C LEU A 355 -37.30 -62.61 18.34
N PRO A 356 -37.06 -61.97 17.18
CA PRO A 356 -37.34 -62.58 15.89
C PRO A 356 -36.63 -63.94 15.75
N ASP A 357 -37.28 -64.92 15.14
CA ASP A 357 -36.66 -66.19 14.79
C ASP A 357 -36.26 -66.21 13.32
N LEU A 358 -34.97 -66.01 13.05
CA LEU A 358 -34.42 -66.08 11.70
C LEU A 358 -33.93 -67.48 11.33
N THR A 359 -34.26 -68.50 12.13
CA THR A 359 -33.85 -69.90 11.90
C THR A 359 -34.98 -70.79 11.35
N ARG A 360 -36.22 -70.30 11.29
CA ARG A 360 -37.38 -71.04 10.75
C ARG A 360 -37.70 -70.68 9.30
N SER A 361 -38.10 -71.68 8.52
CA SER A 361 -38.79 -71.51 7.22
C SER A 361 -40.28 -71.84 7.39
N ASP A 362 -41.13 -71.38 6.47
CA ASP A 362 -42.57 -71.63 6.51
C ASP A 362 -42.90 -73.14 6.44
N VAL A 363 -43.90 -73.55 7.22
CA VAL A 363 -44.36 -74.94 7.30
C VAL A 363 -45.04 -75.34 5.98
N GLY A 364 -44.67 -76.51 5.44
CA GLY A 364 -45.26 -77.05 4.19
C GLY A 364 -44.47 -76.75 2.92
N MET A 365 -43.31 -76.10 3.02
CA MET A 365 -42.37 -75.93 1.90
C MET A 365 -41.84 -77.30 1.43
N THR A 366 -41.69 -77.46 0.11
CA THR A 366 -41.10 -78.65 -0.50
C THR A 366 -39.83 -78.25 -1.26
N ALA A 367 -38.73 -78.97 -1.04
CA ALA A 367 -37.45 -78.71 -1.67
C ALA A 367 -36.77 -80.03 -2.07
N TYR A 368 -35.93 -79.98 -3.09
CA TYR A 368 -35.05 -81.09 -3.46
C TYR A 368 -33.77 -81.06 -2.62
N PHE A 369 -33.37 -82.23 -2.11
CA PHE A 369 -32.10 -82.42 -1.42
C PHE A 369 -31.21 -83.33 -2.26
N ALA A 370 -29.97 -82.92 -2.47
CA ALA A 370 -28.97 -83.72 -3.18
C ALA A 370 -28.20 -84.69 -2.24
N VAL A 371 -28.77 -84.97 -1.07
CA VAL A 371 -28.19 -85.81 -0.02
C VAL A 371 -29.26 -86.73 0.57
N ASP A 372 -28.86 -87.93 1.00
CA ASP A 372 -29.78 -88.92 1.56
C ASP A 372 -30.17 -88.59 3.01
N ASN A 373 -29.33 -87.86 3.74
CA ASN A 373 -29.61 -87.43 5.11
C ASN A 373 -30.51 -86.20 5.11
N ILE A 374 -31.76 -86.37 5.54
CA ILE A 374 -32.73 -85.27 5.67
C ILE A 374 -32.28 -84.28 6.77
N PRO A 375 -32.13 -82.97 6.48
CA PRO A 375 -31.73 -81.99 7.49
C PRO A 375 -32.74 -81.85 8.63
N SER A 376 -32.27 -81.48 9.83
CA SER A 376 -33.15 -81.17 10.97
C SER A 376 -34.16 -80.08 10.59
N GLY A 377 -35.43 -80.32 10.89
CA GLY A 377 -36.54 -79.44 10.50
C GLY A 377 -37.20 -79.79 9.16
N TRP A 378 -36.68 -80.78 8.44
CA TRP A 378 -37.27 -81.33 7.21
C TRP A 378 -37.70 -82.79 7.41
N ILE A 379 -38.64 -83.24 6.58
CA ILE A 379 -39.11 -84.62 6.54
C ILE A 379 -39.08 -85.11 5.09
N ALA A 380 -38.70 -86.37 4.88
CA ALA A 380 -38.79 -86.98 3.56
C ALA A 380 -40.25 -86.99 3.09
N PHE A 381 -40.50 -86.52 1.86
CA PHE A 381 -41.86 -86.28 1.36
C PHE A 381 -42.73 -87.55 1.41
N ASP A 382 -42.17 -88.68 1.00
CA ASP A 382 -42.92 -89.94 0.93
C ASP A 382 -43.11 -90.61 2.30
N SER A 383 -42.35 -90.17 3.31
CA SER A 383 -42.55 -90.58 4.71
C SER A 383 -43.65 -89.79 5.42
N ILE A 384 -44.21 -88.74 4.78
CA ILE A 384 -45.22 -87.87 5.40
C ILE A 384 -46.42 -88.69 5.88
N ARG A 385 -46.93 -89.60 5.05
CA ARG A 385 -48.15 -90.37 5.36
C ARG A 385 -48.01 -91.25 6.60
N SER A 386 -46.80 -91.70 6.92
CA SER A 386 -46.52 -92.59 8.05
C SER A 386 -45.99 -91.87 9.28
N THR A 387 -45.39 -90.68 9.10
CA THR A 387 -44.61 -90.02 10.15
C THR A 387 -45.29 -88.74 10.67
N VAL A 388 -46.06 -88.06 9.83
CA VAL A 388 -46.75 -86.81 10.19
C VAL A 388 -48.09 -87.14 10.85
N THR A 389 -48.16 -86.87 12.15
CA THR A 389 -49.39 -86.99 12.95
C THR A 389 -49.69 -85.65 13.63
N GLN A 390 -50.95 -85.43 14.02
CA GLN A 390 -51.35 -84.24 14.79
C GLN A 390 -50.50 -84.06 16.06
N GLN A 391 -50.00 -85.15 16.64
CA GLN A 391 -49.19 -85.13 17.86
C GLN A 391 -47.72 -84.77 17.57
N ASN A 392 -47.11 -85.37 16.55
CA ASN A 392 -45.67 -85.23 16.31
C ASN A 392 -45.32 -83.98 15.49
N TYR A 393 -46.23 -83.54 14.61
CA TYR A 393 -46.02 -82.40 13.73
C TYR A 393 -47.34 -81.62 13.53
N PRO A 394 -47.87 -80.96 14.58
CA PRO A 394 -49.22 -80.37 14.57
C PRO A 394 -49.43 -79.34 13.46
N GLU A 395 -48.48 -78.43 13.25
CA GLU A 395 -48.58 -77.38 12.23
C GLU A 395 -48.53 -77.95 10.80
N LEU A 396 -47.60 -78.89 10.56
CA LEU A 396 -47.48 -79.54 9.25
C LEU A 396 -48.67 -80.45 8.96
N TYR A 397 -49.16 -81.17 9.97
CA TYR A 397 -50.34 -82.01 9.86
C TYR A 397 -51.56 -81.18 9.47
N GLN A 398 -51.82 -80.07 10.17
CA GLN A 398 -52.92 -79.18 9.85
C GLN A 398 -52.79 -78.62 8.43
N TYR A 399 -51.59 -78.12 8.06
CA TYR A 399 -51.34 -77.60 6.71
C TYR A 399 -51.64 -78.62 5.61
N LEU A 400 -51.18 -79.87 5.79
CA LEU A 400 -51.36 -80.93 4.80
C LEU A 400 -52.81 -81.44 4.75
N VAL A 401 -53.50 -81.52 5.89
CA VAL A 401 -54.93 -81.89 5.94
C VAL A 401 -55.77 -80.80 5.28
N ASP A 402 -55.51 -79.52 5.52
CA ASP A 402 -56.23 -78.44 4.85
C ASP A 402 -56.00 -78.47 3.32
N LYS A 403 -54.79 -78.82 2.89
CA LYS A 403 -54.39 -78.84 1.48
C LYS A 403 -54.87 -80.08 0.71
N TYR A 404 -54.86 -81.25 1.33
CA TYR A 404 -55.17 -82.53 0.68
C TYR A 404 -56.43 -83.21 1.25
N SER A 405 -57.15 -82.53 2.15
CA SER A 405 -58.31 -83.01 2.92
C SER A 405 -58.02 -84.14 3.93
N SER A 406 -56.93 -84.88 3.76
CA SER A 406 -56.45 -85.93 4.68
C SER A 406 -54.96 -86.18 4.46
N ILE A 407 -54.22 -86.58 5.50
CA ILE A 407 -52.83 -87.01 5.37
C ILE A 407 -52.69 -88.20 4.39
N SER A 408 -53.68 -89.09 4.34
CA SER A 408 -53.67 -90.23 3.40
C SER A 408 -53.67 -89.80 1.92
N ASN A 409 -54.11 -88.57 1.63
CA ASN A 409 -54.25 -88.03 0.28
C ASN A 409 -53.02 -87.24 -0.18
N VAL A 410 -52.05 -86.97 0.70
CA VAL A 410 -50.79 -86.33 0.31
C VAL A 410 -50.13 -87.21 -0.76
N PRO A 411 -49.81 -86.74 -1.97
CA PRO A 411 -49.25 -87.58 -3.03
C PRO A 411 -47.90 -88.19 -2.60
N LEU A 412 -47.52 -89.30 -3.23
CA LEU A 412 -46.15 -89.83 -3.17
C LEU A 412 -45.37 -89.28 -4.37
N ALA A 413 -44.11 -88.92 -4.16
CA ALA A 413 -43.26 -88.24 -5.13
C ALA A 413 -42.09 -89.12 -5.62
N GLU A 414 -41.79 -90.24 -4.98
CA GLU A 414 -40.77 -91.19 -5.43
C GLU A 414 -41.08 -91.69 -6.84
N ASP A 415 -40.06 -91.70 -7.70
CA ASP A 415 -40.15 -92.04 -9.13
C ASP A 415 -41.15 -91.20 -9.95
N ARG A 416 -41.43 -89.96 -9.52
CA ARG A 416 -42.32 -89.03 -10.24
C ARG A 416 -41.63 -87.72 -10.59
N PHE A 417 -41.91 -87.21 -11.79
CA PHE A 417 -41.65 -85.80 -12.08
C PHE A 417 -42.70 -84.90 -11.44
N ILE A 418 -42.25 -83.82 -10.83
CA ILE A 418 -43.13 -82.78 -10.29
C ILE A 418 -43.36 -81.71 -11.36
N ARG A 419 -44.62 -81.32 -11.56
CA ARG A 419 -45.02 -80.22 -12.43
C ARG A 419 -45.96 -79.27 -11.70
N ASN A 420 -46.13 -78.07 -12.26
CA ASN A 420 -47.10 -77.12 -11.74
C ASN A 420 -48.55 -77.55 -12.03
N THR A 421 -49.49 -77.00 -11.26
CA THR A 421 -50.94 -77.22 -11.37
C THR A 421 -51.62 -76.34 -12.42
N GLY A 422 -50.90 -75.95 -13.47
CA GLY A 422 -51.47 -75.19 -14.57
C GLY A 422 -52.45 -76.01 -15.41
N ASN A 423 -53.34 -75.33 -16.14
CA ASN A 423 -54.29 -75.93 -17.09
C ASN A 423 -55.32 -76.91 -16.48
N GLY A 424 -55.92 -76.55 -15.33
CA GLY A 424 -57.03 -77.29 -14.74
C GLY A 424 -56.63 -78.52 -13.92
N LEU A 425 -55.33 -78.70 -13.65
CA LEU A 425 -54.82 -79.74 -12.76
C LEU A 425 -54.96 -79.32 -11.29
N ASN A 426 -55.34 -80.25 -10.43
CA ASN A 426 -55.39 -80.02 -8.98
C ASN A 426 -54.03 -80.29 -8.32
N ILE A 427 -53.76 -79.62 -7.20
CA ILE A 427 -52.56 -79.91 -6.38
C ILE A 427 -52.65 -81.36 -5.88
N GLY A 428 -51.59 -82.13 -6.13
CA GLY A 428 -51.54 -83.55 -5.80
C GLY A 428 -52.14 -84.50 -6.85
N GLN A 429 -52.66 -83.98 -7.96
CA GLN A 429 -53.12 -84.82 -9.07
C GLN A 429 -51.95 -85.57 -9.72
N THR A 430 -52.14 -86.87 -9.92
CA THR A 430 -51.19 -87.73 -10.63
C THR A 430 -51.58 -87.87 -12.10
N GLN A 431 -50.60 -87.79 -13.00
CA GLN A 431 -50.78 -88.07 -14.43
C GLN A 431 -49.95 -89.29 -14.81
N SER A 432 -50.49 -90.12 -15.69
CA SER A 432 -49.74 -91.18 -16.38
C SER A 432 -48.88 -90.58 -17.48
N ASP A 433 -47.82 -91.29 -17.87
CA ASP A 433 -47.00 -90.91 -19.00
C ASP A 433 -47.84 -90.93 -20.30
N GLU A 434 -47.75 -89.86 -21.08
CA GLU A 434 -48.41 -89.75 -22.38
C GLU A 434 -47.42 -89.21 -23.42
N ILE A 435 -47.37 -89.86 -24.58
CA ILE A 435 -46.66 -89.34 -25.76
C ILE A 435 -47.69 -88.84 -26.74
N LYS A 436 -47.51 -87.61 -27.22
CA LYS A 436 -48.40 -87.01 -28.22
C LYS A 436 -48.48 -87.92 -29.46
N LYS A 437 -49.70 -88.20 -29.92
CA LYS A 437 -49.95 -89.00 -31.13
C LYS A 437 -49.17 -88.42 -32.31
N HIS A 438 -48.40 -89.27 -32.97
CA HIS A 438 -47.62 -88.91 -34.15
C HIS A 438 -47.58 -90.09 -35.13
N VAL A 439 -47.24 -89.80 -36.38
CA VAL A 439 -47.10 -90.80 -37.45
C VAL A 439 -45.70 -90.77 -38.02
N HIS A 440 -45.17 -91.93 -38.40
CA HIS A 440 -43.89 -92.05 -39.09
C HIS A 440 -44.14 -92.49 -40.53
N ARG A 441 -43.48 -91.83 -41.51
CA ARG A 441 -43.50 -92.29 -42.90
C ARG A 441 -42.45 -93.38 -43.09
N VAL A 442 -42.90 -94.59 -43.41
CA VAL A 442 -42.04 -95.72 -43.77
C VAL A 442 -41.79 -95.66 -45.28
N ARG A 443 -40.54 -95.70 -45.75
CA ARG A 443 -40.21 -95.73 -47.20
C ARG A 443 -40.32 -97.16 -47.73
N THR A 444 -41.20 -97.40 -48.70
CA THR A 444 -41.25 -98.64 -49.46
C THR A 444 -40.25 -98.56 -50.62
N HIS A 445 -39.17 -99.33 -50.54
CA HIS A 445 -38.40 -99.72 -51.71
C HIS A 445 -38.55 -101.23 -51.81
N TRP A 446 -39.50 -101.70 -52.61
CA TRP A 446 -39.44 -102.92 -53.43
C TRP A 446 -40.58 -102.87 -54.45
N ALA A 447 -40.18 -102.85 -55.72
CA ALA A 447 -41.06 -103.14 -56.85
C ALA A 447 -41.59 -104.56 -56.65
N ASP A 448 -42.88 -104.76 -56.94
CA ASP A 448 -43.61 -106.03 -56.89
C ASP A 448 -44.13 -106.51 -55.53
N SER A 449 -44.65 -105.59 -54.72
CA SER A 449 -45.60 -105.94 -53.65
C SER A 449 -46.96 -105.31 -53.96
N SER A 450 -47.83 -106.07 -54.64
CA SER A 450 -49.26 -105.82 -54.62
C SER A 450 -49.78 -106.22 -53.25
N ASP A 451 -50.04 -105.25 -52.38
CA ASP A 451 -51.01 -105.45 -51.30
C ASP A 451 -51.63 -104.10 -50.92
N SER A 452 -52.95 -104.14 -50.94
CA SER A 452 -53.97 -103.10 -50.76
C SER A 452 -53.90 -102.29 -49.48
#